data_AF-A0A946UVH1-F1
#
_entry.id   AF-A0A946UVH1-F1
#
_cell.length_a   1.000
_cell.length_b   1.000
_cell.length_c   1.000
_cell.angle_alpha   90.00
_cell.angle_beta   90.00
_cell.angle_gamma   90.00
#
_symmetry.space_group_name_H-M   'P 1'
#
loop_
_entity.id
_entity.type
_entity.pdbx_description
1 polymer ?
#
loop_
_entity_poly.entity_id
_entity_poly.type
_entity_poly.pdbx_seq_one_letter_code
_entity_poly.pdbx_strand_id
1 'polypeptide(L)'
;GELTVPILPGEHTIEIDWRQDGDVGMRTSLPDVDIGAPASNIRTTMNLPENRWLLATNGPRLGPAVLYWTELAVLILLAWILGRIDWTPLRTQHWLLLGLGFSTFNWPVLGFVAAWILVVGARDKWRIDAKWWQFNLMQIGIAVFTVIALSMIVISLPIGLLGEPNMHVTGNNSYGNSLTWFADRSESVLPGASAVTVPMWIYKGLILAWALWLSFALLKWLPWTWQCFAREGFFRSRPPRNSGAATEGT
;
A
#
# COMPACT_ATOMS: atom_id res chain seq x y z
N GLY A 1 -6.09 13.10 40.76
CA GLY A 1 -6.01 12.46 42.09
C GLY A 1 -4.56 12.24 42.43
N GLU A 2 -4.25 11.97 43.70
CA GLU A 2 -2.89 11.70 44.17
C GLU A 2 -2.87 10.34 44.87
N LEU A 3 -1.84 9.53 44.61
CA LEU A 3 -1.63 8.23 45.24
C LEU A 3 -0.24 8.22 45.86
N THR A 4 -0.17 8.13 47.19
CA THR A 4 1.09 8.01 47.91
C THR A 4 1.42 6.54 48.15
N VAL A 5 2.60 6.10 47.69
CA VAL A 5 3.09 4.73 47.91
C VAL A 5 4.34 4.77 48.82
N PRO A 6 4.27 4.24 50.05
CA PRO A 6 5.44 4.19 50.92
C PRO A 6 6.40 3.08 50.45
N ILE A 7 7.65 3.46 50.13
CA ILE A 7 8.71 2.56 49.68
C ILE A 7 9.86 2.51 50.69
N LEU A 8 10.37 1.31 50.96
CA LEU A 8 11.55 1.08 51.81
C LEU A 8 12.83 1.06 50.95
N PRO A 9 14.04 1.16 51.53
CA PRO A 9 15.27 0.94 50.77
C PRO A 9 15.32 -0.48 50.18
N GLY A 10 15.67 -0.61 48.90
CA GLY A 10 15.76 -1.89 48.19
C GLY A 10 15.12 -1.84 46.80
N GLU A 11 14.97 -3.01 46.18
CA GLU A 11 14.26 -3.18 44.92
C GLU A 11 12.78 -3.48 45.19
N HIS A 12 11.89 -2.74 44.54
CA HIS A 12 10.45 -2.90 44.68
C HIS A 12 9.79 -2.87 43.31
N THR A 13 8.78 -3.71 43.12
CA THR A 13 7.92 -3.69 41.92
C THR A 13 6.54 -3.24 42.36
N ILE A 14 6.03 -2.18 41.73
CA ILE A 14 4.73 -1.60 42.03
C ILE A 14 3.92 -1.60 40.74
N GLU A 15 2.71 -2.16 40.80
CA GLU A 15 1.74 -2.16 39.71
C GLU A 15 0.54 -1.31 40.12
N ILE A 16 0.14 -0.37 39.26
CA ILE A 16 -0.94 0.57 39.52
C ILE A 16 -1.88 0.54 38.34
N ASP A 17 -3.13 0.14 38.60
CA ASP A 17 -4.22 0.18 37.64
C ASP A 17 -5.19 1.28 37.99
N TRP A 18 -5.49 2.15 37.03
CA TRP A 18 -6.54 3.14 37.17
C TRP A 18 -7.34 3.26 35.89
N ARG A 19 -8.53 3.86 36.00
CA ARG A 19 -9.36 4.23 34.87
C ARG A 19 -9.48 5.73 34.85
N GLN A 20 -9.47 6.28 33.64
CA GLN A 20 -9.69 7.68 33.39
C GLN A 20 -10.75 7.81 32.30
N ASP A 21 -11.63 8.79 32.45
CA ASP A 21 -12.56 9.15 31.40
C ASP A 21 -11.79 9.76 30.23
N GLY A 22 -11.84 9.10 29.08
CA GLY A 22 -11.21 9.55 27.86
C GLY A 22 -11.87 8.88 26.67
N ASP A 23 -12.58 9.67 25.85
CA ASP A 23 -13.10 9.17 24.59
C ASP A 23 -11.99 9.14 23.54
N VAL A 24 -12.00 8.14 22.67
CA VAL A 24 -11.04 7.99 21.58
C VAL A 24 -11.45 8.96 20.46
N GLY A 25 -11.09 10.23 20.66
CA GLY A 25 -11.27 11.30 19.69
C GLY A 25 -10.29 11.22 18.52
N MET A 26 -10.29 12.24 17.66
CA MET A 26 -9.37 12.30 16.51
C MET A 26 -7.89 12.33 16.94
N ARG A 27 -7.62 12.82 18.15
CA ARG A 27 -6.31 12.78 18.80
C ARG A 27 -6.46 12.14 20.17
N THR A 28 -5.74 11.05 20.39
CA THR A 28 -5.64 10.36 21.68
C THR A 28 -4.27 10.66 22.26
N SER A 29 -4.22 11.20 23.47
CA SER A 29 -2.96 11.46 24.18
C SER A 29 -2.92 10.66 25.46
N LEU A 30 -1.72 10.25 25.87
CA LEU A 30 -1.52 9.70 27.20
C LEU A 30 -1.75 10.77 28.25
N PRO A 31 -2.25 10.39 29.44
CA PRO A 31 -2.37 11.32 30.54
C PRO A 31 -1.00 11.78 31.02
N ASP A 32 -0.95 13.01 31.51
CA ASP A 32 0.22 13.51 32.22
C ASP A 32 0.28 12.80 33.58
N VAL A 33 1.28 11.94 33.76
CA VAL A 33 1.53 11.21 35.00
C VAL A 33 2.80 11.78 35.60
N ASP A 34 2.66 12.46 36.73
CA ASP A 34 3.79 12.91 37.54
C ASP A 34 4.08 11.87 38.62
N ILE A 35 5.29 11.30 38.61
CA ILE A 35 5.74 10.35 39.63
C ILE A 35 6.43 11.04 40.81
N GLY A 36 6.64 12.37 40.74
CA GLY A 36 7.24 13.17 41.80
C GLY A 36 8.72 12.89 42.07
N ALA A 37 9.38 12.10 41.20
CA ALA A 37 10.77 11.72 41.33
C ALA A 37 11.40 11.45 39.94
N PRO A 38 12.74 11.49 39.83
CA PRO A 38 13.40 11.14 38.57
C PRO A 38 13.17 9.67 38.19
N ALA A 39 12.84 9.41 36.93
CA ALA A 39 12.74 8.07 36.36
C ALA A 39 13.71 7.89 35.19
N SER A 40 14.06 6.62 34.95
CA SER A 40 14.86 6.21 33.79
C SER A 40 14.27 4.97 33.13
N ASN A 41 14.70 4.67 31.90
CA ASN A 41 14.25 3.51 31.12
C ASN A 41 12.72 3.46 30.97
N ILE A 42 12.13 4.60 30.63
CA ILE A 42 10.68 4.75 30.58
C ILE A 42 10.19 4.16 29.26
N ARG A 43 9.43 3.07 29.36
CA ARG A 43 8.71 2.47 28.23
C ARG A 43 7.24 2.80 28.34
N THR A 44 6.66 3.25 27.25
CA THR A 44 5.26 3.65 27.23
C THR A 44 4.57 3.00 26.04
N THR A 45 3.48 2.30 26.29
CA THR A 45 2.71 1.61 25.24
C THR A 45 1.27 2.11 25.21
N MET A 46 0.79 2.46 24.02
CA MET A 46 -0.59 2.82 23.73
C MET A 46 -1.17 1.79 22.77
N ASN A 47 -2.25 1.12 23.18
CA ASN A 47 -3.01 0.22 22.31
C ASN A 47 -4.28 0.94 21.87
N LEU A 48 -4.38 1.23 20.58
CA LEU A 48 -5.56 1.85 19.99
C LEU A 48 -6.60 0.79 19.62
N PRO A 49 -7.91 1.09 19.70
CA PRO A 49 -8.94 0.17 19.25
C PRO A 49 -8.79 -0.19 17.76
N GLU A 50 -9.11 -1.43 17.39
CA GLU A 50 -9.03 -1.94 16.01
C GLU A 50 -9.96 -1.17 15.05
N ASN A 51 -11.06 -0.59 15.54
CA ASN A 51 -11.99 0.22 14.74
C ASN A 51 -11.49 1.65 14.43
N ARG A 52 -10.19 1.93 14.62
CA ARG A 52 -9.55 3.22 14.37
C ARG A 52 -8.46 3.06 13.33
N TRP A 53 -8.48 3.95 12.34
CA TRP A 53 -7.41 4.08 11.37
C TRP A 53 -6.38 5.07 11.90
N LEU A 54 -5.19 4.57 12.23
CA LEU A 54 -4.05 5.39 12.63
C LEU A 54 -3.54 6.22 11.45
N LEU A 55 -3.34 7.53 11.67
CA LEU A 55 -2.78 8.43 10.66
C LEU A 55 -1.39 8.91 11.05
N ALA A 56 -1.17 9.31 12.30
CA ALA A 56 0.11 9.84 12.74
C ALA A 56 0.34 9.55 14.23
N THR A 57 1.60 9.56 14.63
CA THR A 57 2.04 9.40 16.02
C THR A 57 2.98 10.53 16.41
N ASN A 58 2.99 10.90 17.68
CA ASN A 58 3.90 11.89 18.24
C ASN A 58 4.31 11.47 19.65
N GLY A 59 5.55 11.68 20.04
CA GLY A 59 6.06 11.29 21.36
C GLY A 59 7.59 11.34 21.42
N PRO A 60 8.20 10.61 22.38
CA PRO A 60 9.65 10.49 22.51
C PRO A 60 10.38 10.08 21.22
N ARG A 61 11.66 10.46 21.13
CA ARG A 61 12.51 10.26 19.94
C ARG A 61 12.59 8.80 19.49
N LEU A 62 12.60 7.85 20.42
CA LEU A 62 12.54 6.42 20.12
C LEU A 62 11.08 5.99 20.21
N GLY A 63 10.43 5.84 19.05
CA GLY A 63 8.99 5.58 18.99
C GLY A 63 8.52 4.97 17.67
N PRO A 64 7.20 4.85 17.49
CA PRO A 64 6.59 4.34 16.27
C PRO A 64 6.82 5.31 15.11
N ALA A 65 7.17 4.75 13.96
CA ALA A 65 7.26 5.43 12.67
C ALA A 65 6.14 4.94 11.76
N VAL A 66 5.31 5.86 11.27
CA VAL A 66 4.25 5.59 10.29
C VAL A 66 4.84 5.76 8.89
N LEU A 67 5.39 4.69 8.31
CA LEU A 67 6.15 4.78 7.05
C LEU A 67 5.30 5.10 5.82
N TYR A 68 3.99 4.82 5.88
CA TYR A 68 3.08 5.00 4.75
C TYR A 68 3.14 6.40 4.12
N TRP A 69 3.37 7.48 4.89
CA TRP A 69 3.44 8.83 4.33
C TRP A 69 4.66 9.04 3.43
N THR A 70 5.80 8.45 3.78
CA THR A 70 7.00 8.48 2.94
C THR A 70 6.79 7.63 1.69
N GLU A 71 6.19 6.45 1.85
CA GLU A 71 5.83 5.59 0.71
C GLU A 71 4.85 6.28 -0.24
N LEU A 72 3.86 7.01 0.31
CA LEU A 72 2.91 7.81 -0.45
C LEU A 72 3.60 8.94 -1.21
N ALA A 73 4.59 9.61 -0.60
CA ALA A 73 5.38 10.63 -1.29
C ALA A 73 6.13 10.04 -2.50
N VAL A 74 6.74 8.86 -2.33
CA VAL A 74 7.40 8.13 -3.43
C VAL A 74 6.37 7.72 -4.50
N LEU A 75 5.19 7.26 -4.08
CA LEU A 75 4.11 6.88 -4.99
C LEU A 75 3.61 8.07 -5.81
N ILE A 76 3.47 9.26 -5.21
CA ILE A 76 3.10 10.49 -5.92
C ILE A 76 4.15 10.82 -6.99
N LEU A 77 5.44 10.72 -6.65
CA LEU A 77 6.52 10.92 -7.61
C LEU A 77 6.47 9.92 -8.76
N LEU A 78 6.30 8.63 -8.46
CA LEU A 78 6.18 7.57 -9.47
C LEU A 78 4.96 7.79 -10.37
N ALA A 79 3.80 8.13 -9.80
CA ALA A 79 2.58 8.44 -10.55
C ALA A 79 2.76 9.65 -11.48
N TRP A 80 3.51 10.66 -11.02
CA TRP A 80 3.87 11.81 -11.84
C TRP A 80 4.76 11.41 -13.01
N ILE A 81 5.81 10.62 -12.78
CA ILE A 81 6.72 10.11 -13.83
C ILE A 81 5.93 9.26 -14.84
N LEU A 82 5.16 8.28 -14.37
CA LEU A 82 4.35 7.38 -15.19
C LEU A 82 3.31 8.12 -16.04
N GLY A 83 2.70 9.18 -15.48
CA GLY A 83 1.74 10.01 -16.20
C GLY A 83 2.33 10.86 -17.33
N ARG A 84 3.66 10.93 -17.46
CA ARG A 84 4.35 11.56 -18.59
C ARG A 84 4.66 10.58 -19.73
N ILE A 85 4.38 9.30 -19.54
CA ILE A 85 4.64 8.27 -20.55
C ILE A 85 3.43 8.18 -21.48
N ASP A 86 3.60 8.63 -22.73
CA ASP A 86 2.55 8.61 -23.76
C ASP A 86 2.19 7.21 -24.28
N TRP A 87 2.63 6.14 -23.61
CA TRP A 87 2.38 4.75 -24.00
C TRP A 87 1.02 4.27 -23.50
N THR A 88 0.50 4.92 -22.46
CA THR A 88 -0.73 4.51 -21.80
C THR A 88 -1.73 5.66 -21.84
N PRO A 89 -3.04 5.39 -21.87
CA PRO A 89 -4.06 6.43 -21.79
C PRO A 89 -4.18 7.02 -20.36
N LEU A 90 -3.40 6.53 -19.40
CA LEU A 90 -3.47 6.94 -18.00
C LEU A 90 -2.67 8.22 -17.76
N ARG A 91 -3.38 9.29 -17.42
CA ARG A 91 -2.79 10.52 -16.86
C ARG A 91 -2.30 10.31 -15.43
N THR A 92 -1.46 11.22 -14.91
CA THR A 92 -0.96 11.23 -13.53
C THR A 92 -2.04 10.98 -12.48
N GLN A 93 -3.23 11.57 -12.64
CA GLN A 93 -4.35 11.38 -11.69
C GLN A 93 -4.83 9.93 -11.63
N HIS A 94 -4.85 9.20 -12.75
CA HIS A 94 -5.25 7.79 -12.77
C HIS A 94 -4.20 6.91 -12.13
N TRP A 95 -2.91 7.19 -12.37
CA TRP A 95 -1.81 6.50 -11.71
C TRP A 95 -1.80 6.74 -10.20
N LEU A 96 -2.05 7.99 -9.77
CA LEU A 96 -2.13 8.34 -8.38
C LEU A 96 -3.31 7.65 -7.70
N LEU A 97 -4.50 7.68 -8.33
CA LEU A 97 -5.69 7.05 -7.76
C LEU A 97 -5.55 5.53 -7.73
N LEU A 98 -5.03 4.90 -8.78
CA LEU A 98 -4.71 3.47 -8.80
C LEU A 98 -3.74 3.10 -7.66
N GLY A 99 -2.67 3.89 -7.50
CA GLY A 99 -1.68 3.70 -6.46
C GLY A 99 -2.24 3.88 -5.05
N LEU A 100 -3.02 4.93 -4.81
CA LEU A 100 -3.61 5.23 -3.51
C LEU A 100 -4.40 4.06 -2.95
N GLY A 101 -5.31 3.47 -3.74
CA GLY A 101 -6.09 2.34 -3.25
C GLY A 101 -5.24 1.11 -2.95
N PHE A 102 -4.44 0.64 -3.92
CA PHE A 102 -3.63 -0.57 -3.68
C PHE A 102 -2.53 -0.38 -2.63
N SER A 103 -1.98 0.82 -2.46
CA SER A 103 -0.90 1.09 -1.49
C SER A 103 -1.31 0.83 -0.04
N THR A 104 -2.61 0.89 0.27
CA THR A 104 -3.08 0.66 1.65
C THR A 104 -3.21 -0.82 2.00
N PHE A 105 -3.20 -1.74 1.03
CA PHE A 105 -3.44 -3.17 1.32
C PHE A 105 -2.62 -4.16 0.49
N ASN A 106 -2.09 -3.80 -0.69
CA ASN A 106 -1.35 -4.73 -1.55
C ASN A 106 -0.40 -4.05 -2.58
N TRP A 107 0.83 -3.76 -2.15
CA TRP A 107 1.90 -3.23 -3.01
C TRP A 107 2.30 -4.15 -4.18
N PRO A 108 2.43 -5.48 -4.01
CA PRO A 108 2.74 -6.37 -5.13
C PRO A 108 1.71 -6.31 -6.26
N VAL A 109 0.41 -6.27 -5.93
CA VAL A 109 -0.66 -6.14 -6.93
C VAL A 109 -0.55 -4.81 -7.67
N LEU A 110 -0.28 -3.70 -6.95
CA LEU A 110 -0.06 -2.40 -7.59
C LEU A 110 1.06 -2.46 -8.65
N GLY A 111 2.23 -2.98 -8.27
CA GLY A 111 3.37 -3.09 -9.17
C GLY A 111 3.06 -3.96 -10.39
N PHE A 112 2.38 -5.08 -10.18
CA PHE A 112 2.00 -6.01 -11.24
C PHE A 112 0.99 -5.39 -12.22
N VAL A 113 -0.05 -4.72 -11.71
CA VAL A 113 -1.06 -4.03 -12.53
C VAL A 113 -0.42 -2.87 -13.29
N ALA A 114 0.48 -2.10 -12.66
CA ALA A 114 1.22 -1.05 -13.34
C ALA A 114 2.08 -1.60 -14.48
N ALA A 115 2.82 -2.69 -14.23
CA ALA A 115 3.60 -3.38 -15.26
C ALA A 115 2.71 -3.90 -16.40
N TRP A 116 1.55 -4.47 -16.11
CA TRP A 116 0.58 -4.91 -17.11
C TRP A 116 0.14 -3.78 -18.02
N ILE A 117 -0.28 -2.64 -17.47
CA ILE A 117 -0.71 -1.48 -18.25
C ILE A 117 0.44 -0.98 -19.13
N LEU A 118 1.67 -0.92 -18.61
CA LEU A 118 2.85 -0.50 -19.36
C LEU A 118 3.21 -1.49 -20.50
N VAL A 119 3.15 -2.80 -20.26
CA VAL A 119 3.44 -3.82 -21.26
C VAL A 119 2.43 -3.76 -22.41
N VAL A 120 1.15 -3.60 -22.10
CA VAL A 120 0.10 -3.43 -23.12
C VAL A 120 0.32 -2.15 -23.93
N GLY A 121 0.65 -1.04 -23.26
CA GLY A 121 0.95 0.23 -23.93
C GLY A 121 2.22 0.19 -24.79
N ALA A 122 3.27 -0.49 -24.32
CA ALA A 122 4.50 -0.69 -25.07
C ALA A 122 4.25 -1.53 -26.33
N ARG A 123 3.42 -2.57 -26.22
CA ARG A 123 3.02 -3.41 -27.36
C ARG A 123 2.38 -2.61 -28.50
N ASP A 124 1.60 -1.58 -28.19
CA ASP A 124 0.93 -0.73 -29.20
C ASP A 124 1.93 0.06 -30.05
N LYS A 125 3.05 0.47 -29.44
CA LYS A 125 4.10 1.29 -30.08
C LYS A 125 5.19 0.46 -30.73
N TRP A 126 5.42 -0.76 -30.26
CA TRP A 126 6.47 -1.62 -30.77
C TRP A 126 6.01 -2.35 -32.04
N ARG A 127 6.50 -1.87 -33.19
CA ARG A 127 6.46 -2.61 -34.45
C ARG A 127 7.61 -3.60 -34.46
N ILE A 128 7.31 -4.85 -34.12
CA ILE A 128 8.33 -5.90 -34.12
C ILE A 128 8.33 -6.56 -35.50
N ASP A 129 9.42 -6.39 -36.25
CA ASP A 129 9.82 -7.26 -37.36
C ASP A 129 10.29 -8.61 -36.82
N ALA A 130 9.41 -9.27 -36.08
CA ALA A 130 9.62 -10.56 -35.44
C ALA A 130 9.24 -11.70 -36.37
N LYS A 131 9.94 -12.83 -36.20
CA LYS A 131 9.52 -14.11 -36.76
C LYS A 131 8.14 -14.48 -36.21
N TRP A 132 7.36 -15.21 -37.01
CA TRP A 132 5.99 -15.61 -36.67
C TRP A 132 5.85 -16.23 -35.26
N TRP A 133 6.81 -17.06 -34.83
CA TRP A 133 6.77 -17.71 -33.52
C TRP A 133 7.04 -16.76 -32.35
N GLN A 134 7.92 -15.77 -32.52
CA GLN A 134 8.23 -14.76 -31.48
C GLN A 134 7.01 -13.87 -31.24
N PHE A 135 6.35 -13.48 -32.34
CA PHE A 135 5.10 -12.72 -32.26
C PHE A 135 4.01 -13.51 -31.54
N ASN A 136 3.79 -14.78 -31.93
CA ASN A 136 2.76 -15.62 -31.32
C ASN A 136 3.05 -15.89 -29.83
N LEU A 137 4.31 -16.13 -29.45
CA LEU A 137 4.70 -16.33 -28.06
C LEU A 137 4.47 -15.07 -27.21
N MET A 138 4.82 -13.89 -27.75
CA MET A 138 4.54 -12.61 -27.10
C MET A 138 3.03 -12.40 -26.90
N GLN A 139 2.20 -12.68 -27.92
CA GLN A 139 0.75 -12.55 -27.82
C GLN A 139 0.17 -13.46 -26.72
N ILE A 140 0.63 -14.73 -26.65
CA ILE A 140 0.25 -15.63 -25.56
C ILE A 140 0.69 -15.08 -24.21
N GLY A 141 1.92 -14.56 -24.12
CA GLY A 141 2.45 -13.94 -22.91
C GLY A 141 1.60 -12.77 -22.43
N ILE A 142 1.22 -11.84 -23.32
CA ILE A 142 0.37 -10.70 -23.00
C ILE A 142 -1.04 -11.13 -22.57
N ALA A 143 -1.61 -12.14 -23.25
CA ALA A 143 -2.91 -12.67 -22.90
C ALA A 143 -2.92 -13.29 -21.49
N VAL A 144 -1.93 -14.14 -21.19
CA VAL A 144 -1.76 -14.73 -19.85
C VAL A 144 -1.52 -13.65 -18.80
N PHE A 145 -0.64 -12.69 -19.08
CA PHE A 145 -0.34 -11.59 -18.16
C PHE A 145 -1.57 -10.73 -17.85
N THR A 146 -2.42 -10.49 -18.86
CA THR A 146 -3.69 -9.78 -18.70
C THR A 146 -4.67 -10.55 -17.81
N VAL A 147 -4.84 -11.85 -18.04
CA VAL A 147 -5.72 -12.69 -17.21
C VAL A 147 -5.24 -12.67 -15.76
N ILE A 148 -3.94 -12.86 -15.52
CA ILE A 148 -3.37 -12.83 -14.17
C ILE A 148 -3.59 -11.46 -13.52
N ALA A 149 -3.33 -10.36 -14.22
CA ALA A 149 -3.52 -9.01 -13.69
C ALA A 149 -4.98 -8.75 -13.28
N LEU A 150 -5.94 -9.12 -14.13
CA LEU A 150 -7.37 -8.98 -13.82
C LEU A 150 -7.78 -9.87 -12.64
N SER A 151 -7.30 -11.11 -12.56
CA SER A 151 -7.55 -11.98 -11.42
C SER A 151 -6.97 -11.41 -10.13
N MET A 152 -5.75 -10.87 -10.16
CA MET A 152 -5.13 -10.23 -9.00
C MET A 152 -5.95 -9.04 -8.51
N ILE A 153 -6.45 -8.19 -9.42
CA ILE A 153 -7.34 -7.08 -9.05
C ILE A 153 -8.56 -7.62 -8.30
N VAL A 154 -9.30 -8.57 -8.89
CA VAL A 154 -10.55 -9.10 -8.31
C VAL A 154 -10.31 -9.77 -6.95
N ILE A 155 -9.29 -10.62 -6.85
CA ILE A 155 -8.98 -11.38 -5.63
C ILE A 155 -8.50 -10.45 -4.50
N SER A 156 -7.90 -9.31 -4.85
CA SER A 156 -7.40 -8.36 -3.85
C SER A 156 -8.47 -7.41 -3.29
N LEU A 157 -9.59 -7.21 -4.00
CA LEU A 157 -10.66 -6.29 -3.55
C LEU A 157 -11.23 -6.64 -2.16
N PRO A 158 -11.54 -7.91 -1.82
CA PRO A 158 -11.98 -8.27 -0.48
C PRO A 158 -10.96 -7.92 0.61
N ILE A 159 -9.65 -8.01 0.32
CA ILE A 159 -8.59 -7.65 1.27
C ILE A 159 -8.67 -6.16 1.60
N GLY A 160 -8.84 -5.29 0.61
CA GLY A 160 -9.00 -3.85 0.84
C GLY A 160 -10.32 -3.49 1.55
N LEU A 161 -11.44 -4.12 1.16
CA LEU A 161 -12.77 -3.80 1.67
C LEU A 161 -13.03 -4.35 3.08
N LEU A 162 -12.57 -5.56 3.39
CA LEU A 162 -12.78 -6.20 4.69
C LEU A 162 -11.61 -5.97 5.65
N GLY A 163 -10.38 -5.83 5.13
CA GLY A 163 -9.19 -5.61 5.94
C GLY A 163 -9.01 -4.20 6.46
N GLU A 164 -7.92 -4.02 7.22
CA GLU A 164 -7.48 -2.75 7.78
C GLU A 164 -6.39 -2.13 6.90
N PRO A 165 -6.32 -0.79 6.80
CA PRO A 165 -5.26 -0.12 6.06
C PRO A 165 -3.91 -0.37 6.72
N ASN A 166 -2.95 -0.89 5.95
CA ASN A 166 -1.59 -1.04 6.39
C ASN A 166 -0.87 0.31 6.33
N MET A 167 -0.69 0.94 7.49
CA MET A 167 0.06 2.18 7.64
C MET A 167 1.59 1.98 7.77
N HIS A 168 2.03 0.74 7.66
CA HIS A 168 3.41 0.29 7.78
C HIS A 168 4.09 0.87 9.03
N VAL A 169 3.41 0.69 10.16
CA VAL A 169 3.91 1.12 11.47
C VAL A 169 5.05 0.20 11.88
N THR A 170 6.21 0.80 12.16
CA THR A 170 7.40 0.11 12.66
C THR A 170 8.08 0.95 13.73
N GLY A 171 9.21 0.49 14.26
CA GLY A 171 10.03 1.21 15.23
C GLY A 171 9.66 0.89 16.68
N ASN A 172 10.69 0.63 17.49
CA ASN A 172 10.58 0.33 18.92
C ASN A 172 9.51 -0.73 19.28
N ASN A 173 9.44 -1.83 18.52
CA ASN A 173 8.44 -2.91 18.65
C ASN A 173 6.98 -2.48 18.42
N SER A 174 6.74 -1.36 17.74
CA SER A 174 5.41 -0.92 17.35
C SER A 174 4.93 -1.65 16.09
N TYR A 175 3.65 -2.00 16.04
CA TYR A 175 3.00 -2.63 14.89
C TYR A 175 1.50 -2.33 14.90
N GLY A 176 0.91 -2.09 13.73
CA GLY A 176 -0.52 -1.79 13.60
C GLY A 176 -0.97 -0.68 14.57
N ASN A 177 -1.88 -1.03 15.47
CA ASN A 177 -2.43 -0.13 16.49
C ASN A 177 -1.75 -0.21 17.87
N SER A 178 -0.68 -1.00 18.01
CA SER A 178 0.17 -1.05 19.21
C SER A 178 1.39 -0.15 19.03
N LEU A 179 1.44 0.91 19.81
CA LEU A 179 2.41 1.99 19.69
C LEU A 179 3.29 2.04 20.92
N THR A 180 4.60 1.86 20.76
CA THR A 180 5.54 1.84 21.87
C THR A 180 6.61 2.92 21.72
N TRP A 181 6.74 3.75 22.75
CA TRP A 181 7.78 4.77 22.88
C TRP A 181 8.76 4.42 24.00
N PHE A 182 9.96 4.96 23.89
CA PHE A 182 11.00 4.85 24.90
C PHE A 182 11.64 6.22 25.15
N ALA A 183 11.82 6.54 26.43
CA ALA A 183 12.57 7.70 26.87
C ALA A 183 13.60 7.28 27.92
N ASP A 184 14.81 7.82 27.80
CA ASP A 184 15.92 7.46 28.69
C ASP A 184 15.71 8.00 30.11
N ARG A 185 15.21 9.24 30.24
CA ARG A 185 15.08 9.94 31.52
C ARG A 185 13.85 10.84 31.57
N SER A 186 13.30 11.01 32.77
CA SER A 186 12.39 12.09 33.14
C SER A 186 12.72 12.60 34.54
N GLU A 187 12.49 13.88 34.80
CA GLU A 187 12.69 14.50 36.11
C GLU A 187 11.52 14.26 37.08
N SER A 188 10.28 14.30 36.58
CA SER A 188 9.08 14.01 37.38
C SER A 188 7.90 13.57 36.50
N VAL A 189 7.53 14.37 35.50
CA VAL A 189 6.41 14.08 34.61
C VAL A 189 6.83 13.10 33.52
N LEU A 190 6.14 11.96 33.40
CA LEU A 190 6.40 11.00 32.34
C LEU A 190 6.21 11.64 30.96
N PRO A 191 7.03 11.28 29.97
CA PRO A 191 6.97 11.88 28.65
C PRO A 191 5.66 11.56 27.94
N GLY A 192 4.97 12.60 27.50
CA GLY A 192 3.71 12.47 26.77
C GLY A 192 3.88 11.80 25.40
N ALA A 193 2.87 11.03 25.01
CA ALA A 193 2.73 10.51 23.65
C ALA A 193 1.29 10.67 23.17
N SER A 194 1.11 10.77 21.86
CA SER A 194 -0.21 10.91 21.25
C SER A 194 -0.27 10.26 19.88
N ALA A 195 -1.48 9.86 19.49
CA ALA A 195 -1.79 9.32 18.18
C ALA A 195 -2.96 10.09 17.57
N VAL A 196 -2.87 10.34 16.27
CA VAL A 196 -3.96 10.89 15.45
C VAL A 196 -4.61 9.73 14.73
N THR A 197 -5.90 9.55 14.96
CA THR A 197 -6.68 8.47 14.37
C THR A 197 -8.00 8.99 13.84
N VAL A 198 -8.61 8.26 12.91
CA VAL A 198 -9.96 8.53 12.43
C VAL A 198 -10.82 7.27 12.52
N PRO A 199 -12.16 7.40 12.57
CA PRO A 199 -13.05 6.25 12.55
C PRO A 199 -12.84 5.37 11.30
N MET A 200 -12.83 4.05 11.46
CA MET A 200 -12.58 3.10 10.36
C MET A 200 -13.56 3.23 9.18
N TRP A 201 -14.80 3.71 9.43
CA TRP A 201 -15.78 3.89 8.35
C TRP A 201 -15.31 4.88 7.28
N ILE A 202 -14.44 5.84 7.62
CA ILE A 202 -13.86 6.79 6.65
C ILE A 202 -13.00 6.02 5.65
N TYR A 203 -12.11 5.14 6.14
CA TYR A 203 -11.34 4.25 5.28
C TYR A 203 -12.26 3.38 4.41
N LYS A 204 -13.28 2.74 5.01
CA LYS A 204 -14.23 1.88 4.29
C LYS A 204 -14.98 2.64 3.18
N GLY A 205 -15.38 3.89 3.43
CA GLY A 205 -16.00 4.75 2.43
C GLY A 205 -15.04 5.10 1.29
N LEU A 206 -13.79 5.45 1.61
CA LEU A 206 -12.77 5.78 0.62
C LEU A 206 -12.42 4.58 -0.28
N ILE A 207 -12.19 3.40 0.31
CA ILE A 207 -11.84 2.20 -0.46
C ILE A 207 -13.02 1.70 -1.31
N LEU A 208 -14.27 1.88 -0.85
CA LEU A 208 -15.46 1.58 -1.64
C LEU A 208 -15.59 2.51 -2.84
N ALA A 209 -15.45 3.82 -2.63
CA ALA A 209 -15.46 4.80 -3.71
C ALA A 209 -14.34 4.53 -4.73
N TRP A 210 -13.16 4.15 -4.23
CA TRP A 210 -12.03 3.75 -5.06
C TRP A 210 -12.31 2.48 -5.87
N ALA A 211 -12.88 1.43 -5.26
CA ALA A 211 -13.22 0.19 -5.95
C ALA A 211 -14.26 0.43 -7.06
N LEU A 212 -15.25 1.28 -6.80
CA LEU A 212 -16.24 1.70 -7.79
C LEU A 212 -15.57 2.45 -8.94
N TRP A 213 -14.68 3.39 -8.64
CA TRP A 213 -13.89 4.07 -9.67
C TRP A 213 -13.07 3.09 -10.50
N LEU A 214 -12.39 2.12 -9.86
CA LEU A 214 -11.57 1.12 -10.54
C LEU A 214 -12.40 0.27 -11.50
N SER A 215 -13.62 -0.10 -11.12
CA SER A 215 -14.57 -0.79 -11.99
C SER A 215 -14.85 0.01 -13.27
N PHE A 216 -15.17 1.30 -13.15
CA PHE A 216 -15.37 2.17 -14.31
C PHE A 216 -14.09 2.39 -15.12
N ALA A 217 -12.93 2.42 -14.47
CA ALA A 217 -11.65 2.53 -15.15
C ALA A 217 -11.36 1.29 -15.99
N LEU A 218 -11.62 0.09 -15.46
CA LEU A 218 -11.48 -1.18 -16.17
C LEU A 218 -12.38 -1.28 -17.41
N LEU A 219 -13.61 -0.75 -17.35
CA LEU A 219 -14.49 -0.68 -18.54
C LEU A 219 -13.88 0.14 -19.69
N LYS A 220 -12.99 1.09 -19.39
CA LYS A 220 -12.27 1.87 -20.40
C LYS A 220 -10.97 1.19 -20.82
N TRP A 221 -10.25 0.58 -19.87
CA TRP A 221 -8.96 -0.05 -20.12
C TRP A 221 -9.09 -1.36 -20.88
N LEU A 222 -10.11 -2.17 -20.63
CA LEU A 222 -10.31 -3.46 -21.31
C LEU A 222 -10.46 -3.30 -22.84
N PRO A 223 -11.34 -2.44 -23.37
CA PRO A 223 -11.39 -2.19 -24.81
C PRO A 223 -10.07 -1.67 -25.38
N TRP A 224 -9.38 -0.80 -24.65
CA TRP A 224 -8.06 -0.31 -25.05
C TRP A 224 -7.02 -1.43 -25.10
N THR A 225 -6.97 -2.31 -24.10
CA THR A 225 -6.07 -3.47 -24.09
C THR A 225 -6.34 -4.40 -25.26
N TRP A 226 -7.62 -4.61 -25.59
CA TRP A 226 -8.02 -5.41 -26.75
C TRP A 226 -7.57 -4.79 -28.07
N GLN A 227 -7.71 -3.46 -28.22
CA GLN A 227 -7.24 -2.74 -29.40
C GLN A 227 -5.72 -2.85 -29.57
N CYS A 228 -4.94 -2.69 -28.50
CA CYS A 228 -3.49 -2.84 -28.53
C CYS A 228 -3.07 -4.28 -28.85
N PHE A 229 -3.79 -5.27 -28.30
CA PHE A 229 -3.55 -6.69 -28.56
C PHE A 229 -3.84 -7.10 -30.01
N ALA A 230 -4.95 -6.64 -30.56
CA ALA A 230 -5.42 -6.96 -31.91
C ALA A 230 -4.69 -6.17 -33.03
N ARG A 231 -3.88 -5.17 -32.67
CA ARG A 231 -3.11 -4.37 -33.64
C ARG A 231 -2.09 -5.26 -34.35
N GLU A 232 -2.15 -5.28 -35.70
CA GLU A 232 -1.36 -6.14 -36.60
C GLU A 232 -1.78 -7.63 -36.63
N GLY A 233 -2.98 -7.95 -36.14
CA GLY A 233 -3.56 -9.30 -36.18
C GLY A 233 -3.19 -10.16 -34.97
N PHE A 234 -3.99 -11.21 -34.73
CA PHE A 234 -3.91 -12.04 -33.53
C PHE A 234 -2.73 -13.03 -33.54
N PHE A 235 -2.52 -13.72 -34.67
CA PHE A 235 -1.46 -14.71 -34.85
C PHE A 235 -0.87 -14.58 -36.25
N ARG A 236 0.45 -14.75 -36.37
CA ARG A 236 1.15 -14.80 -37.66
C ARG A 236 1.28 -16.26 -38.10
N SER A 237 0.89 -16.54 -39.35
CA SER A 237 1.08 -17.84 -39.98
C SER A 237 2.56 -18.09 -40.28
N ARG A 238 2.98 -19.35 -40.21
CA ARG A 238 4.31 -19.75 -40.66
C ARG A 238 4.44 -19.44 -42.16
N PRO A 239 5.50 -18.75 -42.61
CA PRO A 239 5.70 -18.52 -44.04
C PRO A 239 5.77 -19.87 -44.75
N PRO A 240 5.15 -20.01 -45.94
CA PRO A 240 5.17 -21.25 -46.68
C PRO A 240 6.61 -21.69 -46.89
N ARG A 241 6.90 -22.97 -46.62
CA ARG A 241 8.20 -23.55 -46.94
C ARG A 241 8.32 -23.44 -48.46
N ASN A 242 9.32 -22.73 -48.98
CA ASN A 242 9.60 -22.69 -50.41
C ASN A 242 9.74 -24.14 -50.92
N SER A 243 8.67 -24.67 -51.48
CA SER A 243 8.68 -25.91 -52.24
C SER A 243 9.02 -25.52 -53.68
N GLY A 244 10.29 -25.23 -53.92
CA GLY A 244 10.90 -25.13 -55.24
C GLY A 244 12.38 -25.45 -55.07
N ALA A 245 13.02 -26.37 -55.78
CA ALA A 245 12.74 -26.89 -57.10
C ALA A 245 13.00 -28.41 -57.16
N ALA A 246 12.06 -29.15 -57.72
CA ALA A 246 12.32 -30.40 -58.41
C ALA A 246 11.61 -30.31 -59.77
N THR A 247 12.03 -29.34 -60.57
CA THR A 247 11.76 -29.33 -62.01
C THR A 247 12.91 -30.07 -62.67
N GLU A 248 12.56 -31.20 -63.27
CA GLU A 248 13.01 -31.72 -64.57
C GLU A 248 14.49 -31.53 -64.97
N GLY A 249 15.19 -32.64 -65.20
CA GLY A 249 16.37 -32.64 -66.07
C GLY A 249 17.33 -33.81 -65.88
N THR A 250 16.95 -34.97 -66.43
CA THR A 250 17.69 -35.94 -67.28
C THR A 250 17.38 -37.38 -66.91
#